data_AF-A0A0U3ALZ4-F1
#
_entry.id   AF-A0A0U3ALZ4-F1
#
_cell.length_a   1.000
_cell.length_b   1.000
_cell.length_c   1.000
_cell.angle_alpha   90.00
_cell.angle_beta   90.00
_cell.angle_gamma   90.00
#
_symmetry.space_group_name_H-M   'P 1'
#
loop_
_entity.id
_entity.type
_entity.pdbx_description
1 polymer ?
#
loop_
_entity_poly.entity_id
_entity_poly.type
_entity_poly.pdbx_seq_one_letter_code
_entity_poly.pdbx_strand_id
1 'polypeptide(L)'
;MNPSFLLYILVAGILAILAFFLFPAELLLSNQALALGLLVGGIVSPQLAKLFVRTAVQPSDKSSTPPSSFTGERKTLYVGNLPYRASEQEVSDHFASHGEVVSVRLMKDRRTGKRKGYGFVEMAEKDAESAVSALNDTEFQERTLKVRMAKDKQDH
;
A
#
# COMPACT_ATOMS: atom_id res chain seq x y z
N MET A 1 14.91 13.91 32.04
CA MET A 1 15.88 13.22 31.17
C MET A 1 15.99 11.79 31.63
N ASN A 2 15.66 10.83 30.78
CA ASN A 2 15.58 9.42 31.19
C ASN A 2 17.00 8.88 31.41
N PRO A 3 17.31 8.29 32.58
CA PRO A 3 18.65 7.80 32.89
C PRO A 3 19.13 6.75 31.88
N SER A 4 18.20 5.99 31.30
CA SER A 4 18.47 5.02 30.24
C SER A 4 18.99 5.67 28.94
N PHE A 5 18.48 6.86 28.58
CA PHE A 5 18.90 7.56 27.36
C PHE A 5 20.35 8.03 27.45
N LEU A 6 20.76 8.46 28.65
CA LEU A 6 22.12 8.91 28.93
C LEU A 6 23.11 7.73 28.87
N LEU A 7 22.70 6.55 29.35
CA LEU A 7 23.46 5.31 29.22
C LEU A 7 23.66 4.90 27.75
N TYR A 8 22.62 5.00 26.91
CA TYR A 8 22.73 4.67 25.48
C TYR A 8 23.72 5.57 24.75
N ILE A 9 23.72 6.88 25.04
CA ILE A 9 24.68 7.83 24.44
C ILE A 9 26.11 7.48 24.86
N LEU A 10 26.32 7.12 26.13
CA LEU A 10 27.62 6.75 26.67
C LEU A 10 28.13 5.45 26.01
N VAL A 11 27.29 4.42 25.94
CA VAL A 11 27.63 3.13 25.30
C VAL A 11 27.91 3.31 23.81
N ALA A 12 27.11 4.10 23.10
CA ALA A 12 27.31 4.39 21.68
C ALA A 12 28.63 5.15 21.44
N GLY A 13 28.98 6.10 22.32
CA GLY A 13 30.25 6.82 22.25
C GLY A 13 31.46 5.92 22.44
N ILE A 14 31.42 5.02 23.44
CA ILE A 14 32.51 4.06 23.69
C ILE A 14 32.69 3.11 22.51
N LEU A 15 31.59 2.60 21.94
CA LEU A 15 31.64 1.72 20.77
C LEU A 15 32.22 2.42 19.54
N ALA A 16 31.88 3.70 19.32
CA ALA A 16 32.43 4.49 18.23
C ALA A 16 33.94 4.73 18.39
N ILE A 17 34.39 5.05 19.60
CA ILE A 17 35.82 5.25 19.90
C ILE A 17 36.59 3.93 19.76
N LEU A 18 36.03 2.82 20.25
CA LEU A 18 36.62 1.49 20.11
C LEU A 18 36.73 1.09 18.62
N ALA A 19 35.69 1.35 17.82
CA ALA A 19 35.72 1.09 16.39
C ALA A 19 36.77 1.93 15.66
N PHE A 20 36.93 3.21 16.04
CA PHE A 20 37.97 4.08 15.49
C PHE A 20 39.40 3.61 15.83
N PHE A 21 39.60 3.08 17.05
CA PHE A 21 40.89 2.55 17.49
C PHE A 21 41.20 1.15 16.93
N LEU A 22 40.18 0.32 16.75
CA LEU A 22 40.31 -1.05 16.21
C LEU A 22 40.45 -1.04 14.67
N PHE A 23 39.99 0.03 14.02
CA PHE A 23 40.02 0.19 12.57
C PHE A 23 40.70 1.51 12.20
N PRO A 24 42.03 1.62 12.40
CA PRO A 24 42.74 2.83 12.03
C PRO A 24 42.55 3.08 10.52
N ALA A 25 42.17 4.31 10.18
CA ALA A 25 41.90 4.77 8.80
C ALA A 25 43.11 4.68 7.85
N GLU A 26 44.24 4.13 8.31
CA GLU A 26 45.48 3.88 7.57
C GLU A 26 45.34 2.84 6.45
N LEU A 27 44.30 1.98 6.47
CA LEU A 27 44.10 1.10 5.32
C LEU A 27 43.57 1.83 4.09
N LEU A 28 42.93 3.00 4.18
CA LEU A 28 42.25 3.60 3.03
C LEU A 28 43.17 4.18 1.93
N LEU A 29 44.47 4.35 2.19
CA LEU A 29 45.44 4.87 1.20
C LEU A 29 46.34 3.81 0.57
N SER A 30 46.19 2.54 0.98
CA SER A 30 46.94 1.45 0.37
C SER A 30 46.19 0.89 -0.85
N ASN A 31 46.85 0.81 -2.01
CA ASN A 31 46.32 0.14 -3.20
C ASN A 31 45.86 -1.31 -2.91
N GLN A 32 46.34 -1.93 -1.82
CA GLN A 32 45.91 -3.26 -1.37
C GLN A 32 44.55 -3.24 -0.66
N ALA A 33 44.19 -2.16 0.03
CA ALA A 33 42.88 -2.04 0.67
C ALA A 33 41.77 -1.71 -0.33
N LEU A 34 42.09 -0.97 -1.40
CA LEU A 34 41.17 -0.79 -2.52
C LEU A 34 40.94 -2.12 -3.25
N ALA A 35 42.00 -2.90 -3.47
CA ALA A 35 41.91 -4.22 -4.08
C ALA A 35 41.09 -5.19 -3.23
N LEU A 36 41.37 -5.29 -1.92
CA LEU A 36 40.59 -6.12 -1.00
C LEU A 36 39.16 -5.59 -0.80
N GLY A 37 38.97 -4.27 -0.78
CA GLY A 37 37.66 -3.63 -0.73
C GLY A 37 36.81 -3.91 -1.96
N LEU A 38 37.40 -3.97 -3.16
CA LEU A 38 36.72 -4.33 -4.40
C LEU A 38 36.46 -5.84 -4.50
N LEU A 39 37.36 -6.67 -3.97
CA LEU A 39 37.22 -8.13 -3.95
C LEU A 39 36.15 -8.58 -2.94
N VAL A 40 36.16 -8.04 -1.73
CA VAL A 40 35.13 -8.28 -0.71
C VAL A 40 33.82 -7.59 -1.11
N GLY A 41 33.87 -6.34 -1.58
CA GLY A 41 32.70 -5.59 -2.03
C GLY A 41 32.01 -6.21 -3.26
N GLY A 42 32.77 -6.79 -4.18
CA GLY A 42 32.26 -7.42 -5.41
C GLY A 42 31.58 -8.78 -5.18
N ILE A 43 31.98 -9.53 -4.14
CA ILE A 43 31.37 -10.84 -3.80
C ILE A 43 30.26 -10.68 -2.75
N VAL A 44 30.39 -9.75 -1.81
CA VAL A 44 29.36 -9.47 -0.80
C VAL A 44 28.18 -8.67 -1.37
N SER A 45 28.42 -7.75 -2.33
CA SER A 45 27.35 -6.98 -2.99
C SER A 45 26.25 -7.82 -3.64
N PRO A 46 26.51 -8.87 -4.46
CA PRO A 46 25.44 -9.62 -5.09
C PRO A 46 24.61 -10.47 -4.10
N GLN A 47 25.15 -10.80 -2.93
CA GLN A 47 24.40 -11.52 -1.89
C GLN A 47 23.61 -10.57 -0.99
N LEU A 48 24.17 -9.39 -0.66
CA LEU A 48 23.44 -8.36 0.09
C LEU A 48 22.38 -7.65 -0.77
N ALA A 49 22.59 -7.56 -2.08
CA ALA A 49 21.60 -7.08 -3.03
C ALA A 49 20.33 -7.94 -3.02
N LYS A 50 20.39 -9.26 -2.76
CA LYS A 50 19.16 -10.06 -2.58
C LYS A 50 18.34 -9.64 -1.35
N LEU A 51 18.98 -9.03 -0.34
CA LEU A 51 18.30 -8.48 0.83
C LEU A 51 17.71 -7.08 0.56
N PHE A 52 18.35 -6.26 -0.28
CA PHE A 52 17.91 -4.90 -0.62
C PHE A 52 17.01 -4.80 -1.87
N VAL A 53 17.11 -5.75 -2.81
CA VAL A 53 16.28 -5.89 -4.02
C VAL A 53 14.90 -6.51 -3.71
N ARG A 54 14.56 -6.71 -2.43
CA ARG A 54 13.15 -6.84 -2.05
C ARG A 54 12.37 -5.52 -2.19
N THR A 55 13.03 -4.39 -2.43
CA THR A 55 12.37 -3.07 -2.35
C THR A 55 12.38 -2.26 -3.66
N ALA A 56 12.96 -2.74 -4.76
CA ALA A 56 12.97 -1.98 -6.01
C ALA A 56 12.73 -2.85 -7.23
N VAL A 57 11.74 -2.43 -8.03
CA VAL A 57 11.16 -3.08 -9.22
C VAL A 57 10.07 -4.09 -8.88
N GLN A 58 8.86 -3.56 -8.75
CA GLN A 58 7.64 -4.18 -9.25
C GLN A 58 7.61 -3.91 -10.76
N PRO A 59 7.96 -4.89 -11.64
CA PRO A 59 7.45 -4.86 -13.00
C PRO A 59 5.96 -5.19 -12.89
N SER A 60 5.15 -4.38 -13.54
CA SER A 60 3.71 -4.57 -13.65
C SER A 60 3.42 -5.91 -14.35
N ASP A 61 3.17 -6.95 -13.57
CA ASP A 61 2.48 -8.15 -14.05
C ASP A 61 1.04 -7.77 -14.39
N LYS A 62 0.82 -7.50 -15.67
CA LYS A 62 -0.50 -7.69 -16.29
C LYS A 62 -0.77 -9.19 -16.40
N SER A 63 -1.07 -9.82 -15.27
CA SER A 63 -1.69 -11.14 -15.22
C SER A 63 -2.41 -11.28 -13.88
N SER A 64 -3.68 -10.88 -13.87
CA SER A 64 -4.77 -11.47 -13.08
C SER A 64 -4.37 -12.15 -11.76
N THR A 65 -4.20 -11.38 -10.69
CA THR A 65 -4.47 -11.89 -9.35
C THR A 65 -5.02 -10.74 -8.52
N PRO A 66 -6.30 -10.75 -8.10
CA PRO A 66 -6.74 -9.81 -7.08
C PRO A 66 -6.01 -10.16 -5.77
N PRO A 67 -5.34 -9.20 -5.11
CA PRO A 67 -4.85 -9.38 -3.76
C PRO A 67 -6.04 -9.24 -2.82
N SER A 68 -6.78 -10.32 -2.63
CA SER A 68 -7.75 -10.40 -1.55
C SER A 68 -7.80 -11.84 -1.08
N SER A 69 -6.89 -12.18 -0.18
CA SER A 69 -7.00 -13.37 0.67
C SER A 69 -8.14 -13.19 1.68
N PHE A 70 -9.33 -12.83 1.18
CA PHE A 70 -10.60 -12.95 1.86
C PHE A 70 -11.17 -14.29 1.41
N THR A 71 -11.01 -15.33 2.23
CA THR A 71 -11.57 -16.68 2.00
C THR A 71 -13.07 -16.70 2.32
N GLY A 72 -13.80 -15.64 1.94
CA GLY A 72 -15.22 -15.45 2.20
C GLY A 72 -15.96 -15.05 0.93
N GLU A 73 -17.25 -15.35 0.88
CA GLU A 73 -18.10 -14.91 -0.22
C GLU A 73 -18.14 -13.37 -0.26
N ARG A 74 -17.86 -12.81 -1.44
CA ARG A 74 -17.75 -11.37 -1.68
C ARG A 74 -18.74 -10.95 -2.74
N LYS A 75 -19.30 -9.76 -2.58
CA LYS A 75 -20.31 -9.21 -3.47
C LYS A 75 -19.92 -7.83 -3.95
N THR A 76 -20.09 -7.61 -5.24
CA THR A 76 -19.91 -6.31 -5.87
C THR A 76 -21.20 -5.52 -5.76
N LEU A 77 -21.11 -4.28 -5.29
CA LEU A 77 -22.17 -3.30 -5.18
C LEU A 77 -21.96 -2.21 -6.23
N TYR A 78 -23.02 -1.84 -6.92
CA TYR A 78 -23.07 -0.70 -7.81
C TYR A 78 -23.48 0.54 -7.00
N VAL A 79 -22.70 1.60 -7.12
CA VAL A 79 -22.96 2.89 -6.48
C VAL A 79 -23.13 3.93 -7.58
N GLY A 80 -24.32 4.49 -7.69
CA GLY A 80 -24.71 5.48 -8.70
C GLY A 80 -25.06 6.84 -8.09
N ASN A 81 -25.13 7.85 -8.95
CA ASN A 81 -25.40 9.24 -8.61
C ASN A 81 -24.36 9.91 -7.69
N LEU A 82 -23.13 9.38 -7.64
CA LEU A 82 -22.06 10.00 -6.87
C LEU A 82 -21.75 11.40 -7.41
N PRO A 83 -21.41 12.35 -6.52
CA PRO A 83 -20.94 13.65 -6.94
C PRO A 83 -19.65 13.51 -7.73
N TYR A 84 -19.46 14.37 -8.73
CA TYR A 84 -18.23 14.39 -9.53
C TYR A 84 -16.99 14.69 -8.69
N ARG A 85 -17.13 15.19 -7.46
CA ARG A 85 -16.04 15.42 -6.52
C ARG A 85 -15.72 14.22 -5.62
N ALA A 86 -16.58 13.21 -5.56
CA ALA A 86 -16.32 11.99 -4.79
C ALA A 86 -15.03 11.28 -5.25
N SER A 87 -14.19 11.00 -4.27
CA SER A 87 -13.00 10.16 -4.39
C SER A 87 -13.30 8.73 -3.97
N GLU A 88 -12.43 7.82 -4.36
CA GLU A 88 -12.52 6.41 -4.02
C GLU A 88 -12.40 6.19 -2.51
N GLN A 89 -11.56 7.01 -1.86
CA GLN A 89 -11.36 7.03 -0.41
C GLN A 89 -12.64 7.43 0.34
N GLU A 90 -13.28 8.55 -0.04
CA GLU A 90 -14.52 8.98 0.62
C GLU A 90 -15.64 7.95 0.50
N VAL A 91 -15.74 7.27 -0.65
CA VAL A 91 -16.72 6.19 -0.86
C VAL A 91 -16.35 4.98 -0.01
N SER A 92 -15.07 4.60 0.02
CA SER A 92 -14.59 3.51 0.87
C SER A 92 -14.90 3.78 2.34
N ASP A 93 -14.61 4.98 2.85
CA ASP A 93 -14.82 5.36 4.24
C ASP A 93 -16.32 5.36 4.61
N HIS A 94 -17.16 5.82 3.69
CA HIS A 94 -18.61 5.82 3.88
C HIS A 94 -19.16 4.39 3.96
N PHE A 95 -18.68 3.50 3.09
CA PHE A 95 -19.09 2.09 3.09
C PHE A 95 -18.45 1.28 4.23
N ALA A 96 -17.25 1.66 4.68
CA ALA A 96 -16.54 1.03 5.81
C ALA A 96 -17.30 1.13 7.14
N SER A 97 -18.21 2.12 7.27
CA SER A 97 -19.08 2.25 8.44
C SER A 97 -20.18 1.17 8.50
N HIS A 98 -20.47 0.51 7.37
CA HIS A 98 -21.55 -0.47 7.23
C HIS A 98 -21.06 -1.89 6.93
N GLY A 99 -19.77 -2.07 6.63
CA GLY A 99 -19.20 -3.37 6.32
C GLY A 99 -17.72 -3.32 5.95
N GLU A 100 -17.13 -4.48 5.73
CA GLU A 100 -15.73 -4.57 5.30
C GLU A 100 -15.61 -4.39 3.78
N VAL A 101 -14.97 -3.29 3.38
CA VAL A 101 -14.71 -2.95 1.97
C VAL A 101 -13.41 -3.61 1.52
N VAL A 102 -13.51 -4.45 0.49
CA VAL A 102 -12.37 -5.17 -0.10
C VAL A 102 -11.72 -4.32 -1.20
N SER A 103 -12.54 -3.70 -2.05
CA SER A 103 -12.05 -2.89 -3.17
C SER A 103 -13.09 -1.86 -3.58
N VAL A 104 -12.64 -0.69 -4.05
CA VAL A 104 -13.52 0.31 -4.65
C VAL A 104 -12.99 0.64 -6.04
N ARG A 105 -13.89 0.84 -6.99
CA ARG A 105 -13.54 1.17 -8.37
C ARG A 105 -14.49 2.23 -8.92
N LEU A 106 -14.02 3.47 -8.96
CA LEU A 106 -14.79 4.57 -9.53
C LEU A 106 -14.58 4.71 -11.04
N MET A 107 -15.68 4.82 -11.79
CA MET A 107 -15.62 4.91 -13.24
C MET A 107 -15.46 6.35 -13.72
N LYS A 108 -14.39 6.56 -14.49
CA LYS A 108 -14.04 7.84 -15.12
C LYS A 108 -14.16 7.72 -16.63
N ASP A 109 -14.64 8.77 -17.27
CA ASP A 109 -14.66 8.87 -18.73
C ASP A 109 -13.20 8.96 -19.23
N ARG A 110 -12.80 8.01 -20.08
CA ARG A 110 -11.44 7.95 -20.63
C ARG A 110 -11.13 9.06 -21.63
N ARG A 111 -12.14 9.66 -22.25
CA ARG A 111 -11.97 10.72 -23.27
C ARG A 111 -11.91 12.10 -22.65
N THR A 112 -12.73 12.35 -21.62
CA THR A 112 -12.83 13.68 -20.99
C THR A 112 -12.15 13.76 -19.62
N GLY A 113 -11.73 12.63 -19.05
CA GLY A 113 -11.20 12.53 -17.69
C GLY A 113 -12.24 12.82 -16.60
N LYS A 114 -13.46 13.21 -16.96
CA LYS A 114 -14.53 13.54 -16.02
C LYS A 114 -15.07 12.26 -15.39
N ARG A 115 -15.37 12.31 -14.09
CA ARG A 115 -16.00 11.19 -13.37
C ARG A 115 -17.40 10.98 -13.94
N LYS A 116 -17.82 9.73 -14.14
CA LYS A 116 -19.18 9.43 -14.66
C LYS A 116 -20.26 9.46 -13.57
N GLY A 117 -19.88 9.70 -12.31
CA GLY A 117 -20.80 9.72 -11.17
C GLY A 117 -21.31 8.33 -10.77
N TYR A 118 -20.56 7.28 -11.10
CA TYR A 118 -20.85 5.92 -10.65
C TYR A 118 -19.57 5.11 -10.43
N GLY A 119 -19.66 4.07 -9.63
CA GLY A 119 -18.58 3.15 -9.32
C GLY A 119 -19.09 1.80 -8.85
N PHE A 120 -18.15 0.92 -8.54
CA PHE A 120 -18.40 -0.40 -7.97
C PHE A 120 -17.59 -0.53 -6.68
N VAL A 121 -18.19 -1.13 -5.67
CA VAL A 121 -17.59 -1.39 -4.35
C VAL A 121 -17.71 -2.87 -4.10
N GLU A 122 -16.60 -3.54 -3.84
CA GLU A 122 -16.55 -4.95 -3.48
C GLU A 122 -16.49 -5.07 -1.95
N MET A 123 -17.42 -5.83 -1.36
CA MET A 123 -17.51 -6.04 0.08
C MET A 123 -17.82 -7.50 0.41
N ALA A 124 -17.73 -7.87 1.69
CA ALA A 124 -18.19 -9.17 2.16
C ALA A 124 -19.69 -9.37 1.90
N GLU A 125 -20.11 -10.55 1.43
CA GLU A 125 -21.51 -10.83 1.07
C GLU A 125 -22.48 -10.64 2.24
N LYS A 126 -22.06 -11.04 3.44
CA LYS A 126 -22.82 -10.85 4.70
C LYS A 126 -23.19 -9.38 4.98
N ASP A 127 -22.31 -8.45 4.62
CA ASP A 127 -22.47 -7.02 4.92
C ASP A 127 -23.04 -6.26 3.71
N ALA A 128 -22.96 -6.85 2.52
CA ALA A 128 -23.37 -6.24 1.27
C ALA A 128 -24.88 -5.90 1.25
N GLU A 129 -25.76 -6.80 1.72
CA GLU A 129 -27.20 -6.54 1.76
C GLU A 129 -27.58 -5.45 2.78
N SER A 130 -26.95 -5.47 3.95
CA SER A 130 -27.13 -4.46 5.00
C SER A 130 -26.68 -3.09 4.52
N ALA A 131 -25.49 -3.00 3.92
CA ALA A 131 -24.95 -1.77 3.38
C ALA A 131 -25.79 -1.24 2.20
N VAL A 132 -26.28 -2.10 1.31
CA VAL A 132 -27.22 -1.66 0.25
C VAL A 132 -28.47 -1.05 0.88
N SER A 133 -29.08 -1.70 1.87
CA SER A 133 -30.32 -1.21 2.48
C SER A 133 -30.11 0.08 3.28
N ALA A 134 -28.96 0.22 3.94
CA ALA A 134 -28.63 1.40 4.75
C ALA A 134 -28.15 2.60 3.93
N LEU A 135 -27.42 2.36 2.83
CA LEU A 135 -26.80 3.39 2.00
C LEU A 135 -27.62 3.71 0.74
N ASN A 136 -28.60 2.89 0.37
CA ASN A 136 -29.47 3.23 -0.73
C ASN A 136 -30.39 4.39 -0.36
N ASP A 137 -30.43 5.39 -1.24
CA ASP A 137 -31.16 6.65 -1.07
C ASP A 137 -30.66 7.56 0.07
N THR A 138 -29.42 7.38 0.54
CA THR A 138 -28.79 8.33 1.47
C THR A 138 -28.29 9.58 0.79
N GLU A 139 -28.30 10.70 1.51
CA GLU A 139 -27.75 11.96 1.01
C GLU A 139 -26.24 12.00 1.23
N PHE A 140 -25.49 12.10 0.13
CA PHE A 140 -24.04 12.25 0.12
C PHE A 140 -23.66 13.49 -0.69
N GLN A 141 -23.14 14.51 -0.01
CA GLN A 141 -22.75 15.80 -0.60
C GLN A 141 -23.86 16.39 -1.50
N GLU A 142 -25.08 16.53 -0.94
CA GLU A 142 -26.26 17.09 -1.63
C GLU A 142 -26.80 16.24 -2.79
N ARG A 143 -26.42 14.96 -2.85
CA ARG A 143 -26.92 14.01 -3.85
C ARG A 143 -27.36 12.71 -3.21
N THR A 144 -28.50 12.21 -3.64
CA THR A 144 -29.01 10.90 -3.21
C THR A 144 -28.21 9.77 -3.85
N LEU A 145 -27.45 9.00 -3.09
CA LEU A 145 -26.75 7.83 -3.60
C LEU A 145 -27.72 6.72 -3.96
N LYS A 146 -27.45 6.02 -5.06
CA LYS A 146 -28.20 4.82 -5.44
C LYS A 146 -27.28 3.62 -5.33
N VAL A 147 -27.54 2.77 -4.33
CA VAL A 147 -26.73 1.57 -4.08
C VAL A 147 -27.54 0.35 -4.45
N ARG A 148 -26.97 -0.54 -5.26
CA ARG A 148 -27.62 -1.79 -5.69
C ARG A 148 -26.61 -2.91 -5.72
N MET A 149 -27.05 -4.16 -5.62
CA MET A 149 -26.18 -5.28 -5.95
C MET A 149 -25.80 -5.22 -7.43
N ALA A 150 -24.50 -5.19 -7.70
CA ALA A 150 -24.00 -5.25 -9.07
C ALA A 150 -24.06 -6.70 -9.53
N LYS A 151 -24.53 -6.91 -10.77
CA LYS A 151 -24.19 -8.13 -11.49
C LYS A 151 -22.73 -7.98 -11.92
N ASP A 152 -21.88 -8.83 -11.38
CA ASP A 152 -20.48 -8.87 -11.76
C ASP A 152 -20.39 -8.99 -13.29
N LYS A 153 -19.68 -8.06 -13.91
CA LYS A 153 -19.50 -8.08 -15.35
C LYS A 153 -18.41 -9.11 -15.60
N GLN A 154 -18.82 -10.36 -15.79
CA GLN A 154 -17.94 -11.42 -16.28
C GLN A 154 -17.30 -10.92 -17.58
N ASP A 155 -16.02 -10.51 -17.47
CA ASP A 155 -15.19 -10.25 -18.63
C ASP A 155 -14.86 -11.63 -19.22
N HIS A 156 -15.42 -11.89 -20.41
CA HIS A 156 -15.33 -13.15 -21.16
C HIS A 156 -14.18 -13.13 -22.15
#